data_AF-A0A923M7M8-F1
#
_entry.id   AF-A0A923M7M8-F1
#
_cell.length_a   1.000
_cell.length_b   1.000
_cell.length_c   1.000
_cell.angle_alpha   90.00
_cell.angle_beta   90.00
_cell.angle_gamma   90.00
#
_symmetry.space_group_name_H-M   'P 1'
#
loop_
_entity.id
_entity.type
_entity.pdbx_description
1 polymer ?
#
loop_
_entity_poly.entity_id
_entity_poly.type
_entity_poly.pdbx_seq_one_letter_code
_entity_poly.pdbx_strand_id
1 'polypeptide(L)'
;MRLASTVCIAAAAILAGCATQPSGPAGKYLVYKDTGGQIVRVFDYPSADFCARVEKMAAGAKCQPDPASTGMGAQATLRYNPPGQVVQAYYADLARCQTETRQLGAGVEVVTACTAKP
;
A
#
# COMPACT_ATOMS: atom_id res chain seq x y z
N MET A 1 -42.62 37.71 32.88
CA MET A 1 -42.57 36.99 31.59
C MET A 1 -41.95 35.62 31.84
N ARG A 2 -42.72 34.55 31.63
CA ARG A 2 -42.37 33.15 31.88
C ARG A 2 -42.50 32.38 30.57
N LEU A 3 -41.48 31.56 30.28
CA LEU A 3 -41.49 30.22 29.64
C LEU A 3 -41.95 30.02 28.18
N ALA A 4 -41.04 29.47 27.35
CA ALA A 4 -41.12 28.17 26.61
C ALA A 4 -40.08 28.18 25.46
N SER A 5 -39.03 27.34 25.46
CA SER A 5 -38.98 25.92 25.01
C SER A 5 -39.49 25.76 23.57
N THR A 6 -38.76 25.27 22.56
CA THR A 6 -38.25 23.89 22.36
C THR A 6 -37.45 23.88 21.02
N VAL A 7 -36.15 23.59 20.99
CA VAL A 7 -35.47 22.33 20.52
C VAL A 7 -36.02 21.67 19.25
N CYS A 8 -35.14 21.42 18.26
CA CYS A 8 -34.96 20.19 17.46
C CYS A 8 -33.92 20.49 16.36
N ILE A 9 -32.62 20.18 16.56
CA ILE A 9 -31.91 18.95 16.16
C ILE A 9 -32.09 18.61 14.67
N ALA A 10 -31.01 18.68 13.88
CA ALA A 10 -30.44 17.51 13.18
C ALA A 10 -29.38 17.91 12.13
N ALA A 11 -28.34 17.06 12.08
CA ALA A 11 -27.38 16.85 10.99
C ALA A 11 -26.36 17.97 10.73
N ALA A 12 -25.06 17.70 10.63
CA ALA A 12 -24.42 16.48 10.14
C ALA A 12 -23.14 16.17 10.92
N ALA A 13 -23.04 14.93 11.39
CA ALA A 13 -21.76 14.34 11.73
C ALA A 13 -20.94 14.22 10.44
N ILE A 14 -20.07 15.20 10.19
CA ILE A 14 -18.99 15.07 9.20
C ILE A 14 -17.92 14.22 9.88
N LEU A 15 -18.17 12.91 9.99
CA LEU A 15 -17.10 11.92 10.05
C LEU A 15 -16.55 11.79 8.61
N ALA A 16 -15.95 12.88 8.12
CA ALA A 16 -14.95 12.76 7.09
C ALA A 16 -13.79 12.04 7.80
N GLY A 17 -13.76 10.72 7.66
CA GLY A 17 -12.58 9.95 7.97
C GLY A 17 -11.42 10.67 7.32
N CYS A 18 -10.53 11.19 8.15
CA CYS A 18 -9.22 11.64 7.72
C CYS A 18 -8.58 10.42 7.06
N ALA A 19 -8.79 10.25 5.75
CA ALA A 19 -7.86 9.54 4.92
C ALA A 19 -6.57 10.34 5.10
N THR A 20 -5.76 9.92 6.07
CA THR A 20 -4.38 10.34 6.23
C THR A 20 -3.68 9.90 4.96
N GLN A 21 -3.87 10.70 3.92
CA GLN A 21 -2.99 10.76 2.79
C GLN A 21 -1.61 10.99 3.42
N PRO A 22 -0.62 10.11 3.21
CA PRO A 22 0.71 10.35 3.73
C PRO A 22 1.22 11.61 3.03
N SER A 23 1.05 12.76 3.68
CA SER A 23 1.60 14.04 3.27
C SER A 23 3.07 14.04 3.71
N GLY A 24 3.91 13.38 2.93
CA GLY A 24 5.34 13.32 3.11
C GLY A 24 6.04 13.28 1.75
N PRO A 25 7.37 13.51 1.71
CA PRO A 25 8.12 13.32 0.49
C PRO A 25 7.96 11.88 -0.03
N ALA A 26 7.92 11.72 -1.36
CA ALA A 26 7.87 10.40 -1.98
C ALA A 26 9.07 9.56 -1.50
N GLY A 27 8.81 8.36 -0.98
CA GLY A 27 9.86 7.40 -0.63
C GLY A 27 9.95 6.25 -1.63
N LYS A 28 10.96 5.39 -1.48
CA LYS A 28 11.21 4.28 -2.42
C LYS A 28 10.25 3.10 -2.26
N TYR A 29 9.32 3.14 -1.30
CA TYR A 29 8.42 2.03 -1.01
C TYR A 29 7.03 2.30 -1.57
N LEU A 30 6.58 1.47 -2.50
CA LEU A 30 5.22 1.55 -3.02
C LEU A 30 4.29 0.69 -2.15
N VAL A 31 3.37 1.36 -1.47
CA VAL A 31 2.52 0.76 -0.43
C VAL A 31 1.09 0.61 -0.93
N TYR A 32 0.57 -0.62 -0.86
CA TYR A 32 -0.82 -0.95 -1.11
C TYR A 32 -1.55 -1.14 0.21
N LYS A 33 -2.70 -0.49 0.34
CA LYS A 33 -3.60 -0.63 1.48
C LYS A 33 -4.92 -1.25 1.05
N ASP A 34 -5.55 -2.01 1.93
CA ASP A 34 -6.92 -2.48 1.71
C ASP A 34 -7.95 -1.37 1.99
N THR A 35 -9.24 -1.69 1.86
CA THR A 35 -10.35 -0.77 2.13
C THR A 35 -10.44 -0.32 3.59
N GLY A 36 -9.83 -1.07 4.52
CA GLY A 36 -9.72 -0.72 5.94
C GLY A 36 -8.49 0.13 6.26
N GLY A 37 -7.65 0.43 5.26
CA GLY A 37 -6.41 1.19 5.43
C GLY A 37 -5.22 0.37 5.92
N GLN A 38 -5.35 -0.95 6.06
CA GLN A 38 -4.26 -1.83 6.48
C GLN A 38 -3.26 -2.04 5.34
N ILE A 39 -1.96 -2.03 5.65
CA ILE A 39 -0.92 -2.31 4.67
C ILE A 39 -0.95 -3.80 4.35
N VAL A 40 -1.20 -4.12 3.08
CA VAL A 40 -1.30 -5.52 2.63
C VAL A 40 -0.16 -5.94 1.72
N ARG A 41 0.51 -4.97 1.11
CA ARG A 41 1.63 -5.20 0.20
C ARG A 41 2.54 -3.97 0.11
N VAL A 42 3.84 -4.21 0.06
CA VAL A 42 4.87 -3.17 -0.09
C VAL A 42 5.91 -3.62 -1.11
N PHE A 43 6.28 -2.76 -2.05
CA PHE A 43 7.44 -2.98 -2.92
C PHE A 43 8.57 -2.03 -2.54
N ASP A 44 9.75 -2.56 -2.28
CA ASP A 44 10.98 -1.79 -2.12
C ASP A 44 11.66 -1.61 -3.48
N TYR A 45 11.62 -0.37 -3.99
CA TYR A 45 12.25 0.01 -5.24
C TYR A 45 13.65 0.58 -5.03
N PRO A 46 14.52 0.56 -6.06
CA PRO A 46 15.89 1.07 -5.95
C PRO A 46 15.96 2.59 -5.69
N SER A 47 14.93 3.35 -6.08
CA SER A 47 14.90 4.81 -5.89
C SER A 47 13.48 5.36 -5.79
N ALA A 48 13.35 6.54 -5.17
CA ALA A 48 12.11 7.30 -5.13
C ALA A 48 11.60 7.66 -6.53
N ASP A 49 12.49 7.99 -7.48
CA ASP A 49 12.11 8.27 -8.87
C ASP A 49 11.50 7.05 -9.56
N PHE A 50 12.05 5.85 -9.32
CA PHE A 50 11.47 4.61 -9.83
C PHE A 50 10.09 4.38 -9.22
N CYS A 51 9.98 4.54 -7.89
CA CYS A 51 8.71 4.44 -7.20
C CYS A 51 7.68 5.41 -7.80
N ALA A 52 8.01 6.69 -7.96
CA ALA A 52 7.11 7.71 -8.49
C ALA A 52 6.63 7.42 -9.92
N ARG A 53 7.47 6.79 -10.76
CA ARG A 53 7.05 6.32 -12.08
C ARG A 53 6.03 5.19 -11.99
N VAL A 54 6.25 4.22 -11.10
CA VAL A 54 5.32 3.10 -10.91
C VAL A 54 4.02 3.56 -10.23
N GLU A 55 4.09 4.48 -9.26
CA GLU A 55 2.90 5.04 -8.60
C GLU A 55 1.90 5.63 -9.60
N LYS A 56 2.38 6.29 -10.66
CA LYS A 56 1.52 6.85 -11.72
C LYS A 56 0.73 5.78 -12.48
N MET A 57 1.19 4.53 -12.47
CA MET A 57 0.56 3.39 -13.14
C MET A 57 -0.20 2.48 -12.16
N ALA A 58 0.11 2.56 -10.87
CA ALA A 58 -0.45 1.71 -9.84
C ALA A 58 -1.73 2.30 -9.25
N ALA A 59 -2.85 1.59 -9.41
CA ALA A 59 -4.10 1.96 -8.74
C ALA A 59 -4.04 1.59 -7.24
N GLY A 60 -4.41 2.54 -6.38
CA GLY A 60 -4.53 2.29 -4.93
C GLY A 60 -3.21 2.14 -4.17
N ALA A 61 -2.08 2.55 -4.78
CA ALA A 61 -0.77 2.52 -4.13
C ALA A 61 -0.16 3.91 -4.01
N LYS A 62 0.72 4.09 -3.02
CA LYS A 62 1.41 5.37 -2.77
C LYS A 62 2.87 5.14 -2.41
N CYS A 63 3.77 5.94 -3.01
CA CYS A 63 5.17 5.97 -2.61
C CYS A 63 5.34 6.64 -1.25
N GLN A 64 5.92 5.93 -0.31
CA GLN A 64 6.09 6.36 1.07
C GLN A 64 7.54 6.10 1.51
N PRO A 65 8.06 6.85 2.50
CA PRO A 65 9.21 6.41 3.28
C PRO A 65 8.92 5.03 3.89
N ASP A 66 9.95 4.27 4.27
CA ASP A 66 9.81 2.86 4.71
C ASP A 66 8.62 2.71 5.68
N PRO A 67 7.52 2.08 5.26
CA PRO A 67 6.26 2.14 5.97
C PRO A 67 6.19 1.12 7.12
N ALA A 68 7.34 0.61 7.59
CA ALA A 68 7.47 -0.62 8.37
C ALA A 68 7.26 -1.88 7.53
N SER A 69 8.13 -2.09 6.53
CA SER A 69 8.33 -3.42 5.91
C SER A 69 8.55 -4.55 6.93
N THR A 70 8.87 -4.21 8.19
CA THR A 70 8.96 -5.05 9.39
C THR A 70 7.65 -5.72 9.80
N GLY A 71 6.47 -5.15 9.52
CA GLY A 71 5.18 -5.71 9.92
C GLY A 71 4.59 -6.76 8.98
N MET A 72 5.35 -7.15 7.95
CA MET A 72 4.90 -8.00 6.85
C MET A 72 5.28 -9.46 7.12
N GLY A 73 4.34 -10.40 6.99
CA GLY A 73 4.56 -11.82 7.30
C GLY A 73 5.16 -12.65 6.17
N ALA A 74 5.30 -12.10 4.96
CA ALA A 74 5.92 -12.80 3.83
C ALA A 74 6.67 -11.87 2.88
N GLN A 75 7.53 -12.46 2.07
CA GLN A 75 8.32 -11.75 1.06
C GLN A 75 8.55 -12.60 -0.21
N ALA A 76 8.77 -11.92 -1.33
CA ALA A 76 9.24 -12.50 -2.59
C ALA A 76 10.15 -11.52 -3.30
N THR A 77 11.05 -12.02 -4.15
CA THR A 77 11.90 -11.16 -5.00
C THR A 77 11.37 -11.23 -6.42
N LEU A 78 11.09 -10.08 -7.02
CA LEU A 78 10.55 -9.98 -8.37
C LEU A 78 11.55 -9.29 -9.30
N ARG A 79 11.50 -9.60 -10.59
CA ARG A 79 12.24 -8.91 -11.65
C ARG A 79 11.27 -8.34 -12.69
N TYR A 80 11.39 -7.05 -12.97
CA TYR A 80 10.65 -6.34 -14.01
C TYR A 80 11.48 -6.32 -15.30
N ASN A 81 10.97 -6.85 -16.40
CA ASN A 81 11.66 -7.03 -17.67
C ASN A 81 10.82 -6.57 -18.89
N PRO A 82 11.34 -5.65 -19.73
CA PRO A 82 12.45 -4.73 -19.46
C PRO A 82 12.10 -3.78 -18.28
N PRO A 83 13.07 -3.27 -17.47
CA PRO A 83 14.50 -3.11 -17.76
C PRO A 83 15.46 -4.12 -17.08
N GLY A 84 14.97 -5.22 -16.50
CA GLY A 84 15.76 -6.15 -15.70
C GLY A 84 15.87 -5.75 -14.22
N GLN A 85 15.00 -4.85 -13.74
CA GLN A 85 15.05 -4.34 -12.37
C GLN A 85 14.55 -5.38 -11.37
N VAL A 86 15.41 -5.74 -10.41
CA VAL A 86 15.04 -6.59 -9.27
C VAL A 86 14.48 -5.72 -8.15
N VAL A 87 13.40 -6.19 -7.52
CA VAL A 87 12.71 -5.50 -6.42
C VAL A 87 12.31 -6.50 -5.35
N GLN A 88 12.29 -6.05 -4.10
CA GLN A 88 11.78 -6.86 -3.00
C GLN A 88 10.31 -6.53 -2.78
N ALA A 89 9.46 -7.55 -2.79
CA ALA A 89 8.04 -7.45 -2.47
C ALA A 89 7.78 -8.06 -1.09
N TYR A 90 7.00 -7.36 -0.28
CA TYR A 90 6.55 -7.80 1.03
C TYR A 90 5.03 -7.90 1.03
N TYR A 91 4.49 -8.93 1.66
CA TYR A 91 3.07 -9.23 1.74
C TYR A 91 2.64 -9.44 3.18
N ALA A 92 1.38 -9.13 3.49
CA ALA A 92 0.83 -9.33 4.83
C ALA A 92 1.03 -10.77 5.34
N ASP A 93 0.85 -11.75 4.46
CA ASP A 93 1.00 -13.17 4.77
C ASP A 93 1.44 -13.98 3.54
N LEU A 94 1.77 -15.26 3.76
CA LEU A 94 2.26 -16.16 2.73
C LEU A 94 1.18 -16.51 1.68
N ALA A 95 -0.08 -16.63 2.08
CA ALA A 95 -1.17 -16.99 1.18
C ALA A 95 -1.42 -15.88 0.15
N ARG A 96 -1.38 -14.62 0.60
CA ARG A 96 -1.46 -13.44 -0.27
C ARG A 96 -0.28 -13.36 -1.22
N CYS A 97 0.94 -13.57 -0.72
CA CYS A 97 2.13 -13.63 -1.58
C CYS A 97 1.94 -14.65 -2.72
N GLN A 98 1.54 -15.88 -2.37
CA GLN A 98 1.36 -16.95 -3.35
C GLN A 98 0.23 -16.65 -4.35
N THR A 99 -0.86 -16.03 -3.89
CA THR A 99 -1.99 -15.67 -4.74
C THR A 99 -1.59 -14.60 -5.74
N GLU A 100 -0.93 -13.55 -5.28
CA GLU A 100 -0.59 -12.40 -6.13
C GLU A 100 0.58 -12.69 -7.08
N THR A 101 1.57 -13.49 -6.65
CA THR A 101 2.68 -13.89 -7.53
C THR A 101 2.27 -14.86 -8.64
N ARG A 102 1.11 -15.51 -8.52
CA ARG A 102 0.51 -16.30 -9.63
C ARG A 102 -0.18 -15.44 -10.68
N GLN A 103 -0.44 -14.18 -10.38
CA GLN A 103 -1.20 -13.25 -11.23
C GLN A 103 -0.31 -12.08 -11.71
N LEU A 104 1.00 -12.31 -11.81
CA LEU A 104 1.92 -11.28 -12.27
C LEU A 104 1.62 -10.89 -13.73
N GLY A 105 1.68 -9.59 -13.99
CA GLY A 105 1.53 -9.04 -15.34
C GLY A 105 2.69 -9.42 -16.25
N ALA A 106 2.51 -9.21 -17.55
CA ALA A 106 3.56 -9.40 -18.54
C ALA A 106 4.81 -8.58 -18.16
N GLY A 107 5.98 -9.20 -18.28
CA GLY A 107 7.24 -8.56 -17.92
C GLY A 107 7.54 -8.51 -16.43
N VAL A 108 6.86 -9.26 -15.58
CA VAL A 108 7.25 -9.45 -14.17
C VAL A 108 7.46 -10.93 -13.87
N GLU A 109 8.62 -11.25 -13.33
CA GLU A 109 9.03 -12.63 -13.05
C GLU A 109 9.37 -12.80 -11.56
N VAL A 110 9.05 -13.96 -10.99
CA VAL A 110 9.47 -14.33 -9.64
C VAL A 110 10.90 -14.85 -9.70
N VAL A 111 11.82 -14.14 -9.05
CA VAL A 111 13.22 -14.56 -8.90
C VAL A 111 13.38 -15.45 -7.67
N THR A 112 12.80 -15.00 -6.55
CA THR A 112 12.73 -15.76 -5.31
C THR A 112 11.27 -15.97 -4.98
N ALA A 113 10.87 -17.23 -4.83
CA ALA A 113 9.52 -17.62 -4.46
C ALA A 113 9.10 -17.02 -3.12
N CYS A 114 7.79 -17.02 -2.88
CA CYS A 114 7.22 -16.56 -1.62
C CYS A 114 7.77 -17.33 -0.42
N THR A 115 8.36 -16.62 0.54
CA THR A 115 8.82 -17.15 1.82
C THR A 115 8.18 -16.40 2.97
N ALA A 116 7.96 -17.08 4.10
CA ALA A 116 7.60 -16.39 5.33
C ALA A 116 8.71 -15.42 5.75
N LYS A 117 8.32 -14.30 6.36
CA LYS A 117 9.24 -13.33 6.95
C LYS A 117 9.10 -13.41 8.48
N PRO A 118 10.20 -13.58 9.22
CA PRO A 118 10.19 -13.67 10.67
C PRO A 118 9.88 -12.34 11.34
#